data_AF-A0A7X5Y7E8-F1
#
_entry.id   AF-A0A7X5Y7E8-F1
#
_cell.length_a   1.000
_cell.length_b   1.000
_cell.length_c   1.000
_cell.angle_alpha   90.00
_cell.angle_beta   90.00
_cell.angle_gamma   90.00
#
_symmetry.space_group_name_H-M   'P 1'
#
loop_
_entity.id
_entity.type
_entity.pdbx_description
1 polymer ?
#
loop_
_entity_poly.entity_id
_entity_poly.type
_entity_poly.pdbx_seq_one_letter_code
_entity_poly.pdbx_strand_id
1 'polypeptide(L)'
;MASTAVMAQPSFRTRLRAFQAIHGGAPDPGFIADLEYLENRDLDLSVRKGAMLAFNALLITVGTHPVSASPGAPLSVDAASQPMLTIASLIAVAPFVLSSAYLLRGLLVGEEFDTEGIEECAPDTLRTRLMAAFVRSIDVQTGLLRRAVGATVAGGVLTVAVWAWILAAKIIG
;
A
#
# COMPACT_ATOMS: atom_id res chain seq x y z
N MET A 1 -35.38 -16.52 20.47
CA MET A 1 -34.25 -17.47 20.32
C MET A 1 -33.42 -17.03 19.13
N ALA A 2 -32.37 -16.27 19.40
CA ALA A 2 -31.44 -15.80 18.36
C ALA A 2 -30.40 -16.90 18.13
N SER A 3 -30.38 -17.45 16.92
CA SER A 3 -29.35 -18.41 16.49
C SER A 3 -28.07 -17.62 16.20
N THR A 4 -27.12 -17.69 17.13
CA THR A 4 -25.73 -17.27 16.92
C THR A 4 -25.07 -18.24 15.94
N ALA A 5 -25.14 -17.92 14.65
CA ALA A 5 -24.33 -18.57 13.63
C ALA A 5 -22.86 -18.22 13.90
N VAL A 6 -22.14 -19.18 14.46
CA VAL A 6 -20.67 -19.16 14.52
C VAL A 6 -20.18 -19.16 13.08
N MET A 7 -19.52 -18.08 12.65
CA MET A 7 -18.82 -17.98 11.37
C MET A 7 -17.78 -19.11 11.28
N ALA A 8 -18.16 -20.22 10.65
CA ALA A 8 -17.26 -21.32 10.36
C ALA A 8 -16.36 -20.89 9.21
N GLN A 9 -15.06 -20.73 9.47
CA GLN A 9 -14.09 -20.58 8.39
C GLN A 9 -14.21 -21.78 7.43
N PRO A 10 -14.39 -21.57 6.12
CA PRO A 10 -14.52 -22.67 5.18
C PRO A 10 -13.24 -23.52 5.16
N SER A 11 -13.42 -24.82 5.31
CA SER A 11 -12.32 -25.77 5.47
C SER A 11 -11.42 -25.80 4.24
N PHE A 12 -10.12 -26.05 4.42
CA PHE A 12 -9.15 -26.24 3.33
C PHE A 12 -9.63 -27.23 2.23
N ARG A 13 -10.42 -28.24 2.63
CA ARG A 13 -11.01 -29.24 1.72
C ARG A 13 -12.03 -28.64 0.75
N THR A 14 -12.76 -27.61 1.16
CA THR A 14 -13.70 -26.88 0.31
C THR A 14 -12.98 -26.17 -0.83
N ARG A 15 -11.89 -25.47 -0.51
CA ARG A 15 -11.04 -24.78 -1.50
C ARG A 15 -10.46 -25.76 -2.52
N LEU A 16 -10.01 -26.93 -2.07
CA LEU A 16 -9.47 -27.97 -2.93
C LEU A 16 -10.52 -28.51 -3.92
N ARG A 17 -11.78 -28.68 -3.50
CA ARG A 17 -12.88 -29.14 -4.37
C ARG A 17 -13.26 -28.12 -5.43
N ALA A 18 -13.37 -26.85 -5.03
CA ALA A 18 -13.63 -25.74 -5.96
C ALA A 18 -12.50 -25.63 -7.00
N PHE A 19 -11.25 -25.73 -6.56
CA PHE A 19 -10.08 -25.74 -7.44
C PHE A 19 -10.10 -26.92 -8.42
N GLN A 20 -10.38 -28.14 -7.93
CA GLN A 20 -10.50 -29.34 -8.77
C GLN A 20 -11.61 -29.22 -9.81
N ALA A 21 -12.76 -28.61 -9.45
CA ALA A 21 -13.87 -28.38 -10.37
C ALA A 21 -13.51 -27.39 -11.50
N ILE A 22 -12.72 -26.36 -11.21
CA ILE A 22 -12.23 -25.40 -12.22
C ILE A 22 -11.21 -26.05 -13.15
N HIS A 23 -10.30 -26.85 -12.58
CA HIS A 23 -9.17 -27.48 -13.28
C HIS A 23 -9.58 -28.67 -14.16
N GLY A 24 -10.69 -29.35 -13.83
CA GLY A 24 -11.21 -30.47 -14.60
C GLY A 24 -11.84 -30.09 -15.96
N GLY A 25 -12.03 -28.80 -16.23
CA GLY A 25 -12.51 -28.30 -17.53
C GLY A 25 -11.39 -27.72 -18.37
N ALA A 26 -11.44 -27.87 -19.70
CA ALA A 26 -10.58 -27.13 -20.62
C ALA A 26 -10.98 -25.64 -20.58
N PRO A 27 -10.15 -24.74 -20.04
CA PRO A 27 -10.48 -23.31 -20.02
C PRO A 27 -10.46 -22.75 -21.44
N ASP A 28 -11.32 -21.78 -21.72
CA ASP A 28 -11.30 -21.05 -22.98
C ASP A 28 -9.97 -20.29 -23.15
N PRO A 29 -9.35 -20.27 -24.35
CA PRO A 29 -8.11 -19.52 -24.58
C PRO A 29 -8.20 -18.03 -24.22
N GLY A 30 -9.36 -17.39 -24.39
CA GLY A 30 -9.57 -16.00 -24.00
C GLY A 30 -9.47 -15.79 -22.49
N PHE A 31 -10.04 -16.72 -21.72
CA PHE A 31 -9.94 -16.69 -20.26
C PHE A 31 -8.49 -16.84 -19.75
N ILE A 32 -7.67 -17.65 -20.43
CA ILE A 32 -6.24 -17.78 -20.10
C ILE A 32 -5.51 -16.46 -20.35
N ALA A 33 -5.78 -15.81 -21.49
CA ALA A 33 -5.17 -14.53 -21.81
C ALA A 33 -5.55 -13.42 -20.80
N ASP A 34 -6.81 -13.40 -20.35
CA ASP A 34 -7.26 -12.46 -19.31
C ASP A 34 -6.53 -12.70 -17.98
N LEU A 35 -6.33 -13.96 -17.58
CA LEU A 35 -5.57 -14.30 -16.38
C LEU A 35 -4.11 -13.85 -16.48
N GLU A 36 -3.46 -14.13 -17.61
CA GLU A 36 -2.07 -13.72 -17.85
C GLU A 36 -1.93 -12.19 -17.83
N TYR A 37 -2.88 -11.46 -18.41
CA TYR A 37 -2.91 -10.00 -18.35
C TYR A 37 -3.00 -9.50 -16.91
N LEU A 38 -3.90 -10.07 -16.11
CA LEU A 38 -4.11 -9.63 -14.72
C LEU A 38 -2.94 -10.01 -13.81
N GLU A 39 -2.32 -11.18 -14.03
CA GLU A 39 -1.12 -11.60 -13.31
C GLU A 39 0.05 -10.63 -13.57
N ASN A 40 0.30 -10.30 -14.84
CA ASN A 40 1.31 -9.31 -15.20
C ASN A 40 1.02 -7.94 -14.57
N ARG A 41 -0.26 -7.57 -14.49
CA ARG A 41 -0.68 -6.30 -13.88
C ARG A 41 -0.45 -6.27 -12.36
N ASP A 42 -0.77 -7.36 -11.66
CA ASP A 42 -0.53 -7.49 -10.22
C ASP A 42 0.97 -7.49 -9.90
N LEU A 43 1.78 -8.17 -10.72
CA LEU A 43 3.24 -8.18 -10.60
C LEU A 43 3.84 -6.78 -10.77
N ASP A 44 3.43 -6.04 -11.81
CA ASP A 44 3.84 -4.64 -12.01
C ASP A 44 3.44 -3.75 -10.82
N LEU A 45 2.23 -3.90 -10.28
CA LEU A 45 1.80 -3.17 -9.09
C LEU A 45 2.63 -3.52 -7.85
N SER A 46 2.95 -4.79 -7.66
CA SER A 46 3.79 -5.27 -6.55
C SER A 46 5.19 -4.66 -6.61
N VAL A 47 5.84 -4.70 -7.78
CA VAL A 47 7.16 -4.09 -8.02
C VAL A 47 7.13 -2.59 -7.75
N ARG A 48 6.11 -1.88 -8.27
CA ARG A 48 5.96 -0.43 -8.05
C ARG A 48 5.78 -0.10 -6.57
N LYS A 49 4.93 -0.86 -5.85
CA LYS A 49 4.71 -0.67 -4.41
C LYS A 49 6.01 -0.89 -3.63
N GLY A 50 6.75 -1.97 -3.93
CA GLY A 50 8.03 -2.28 -3.30
C GLY A 50 9.09 -1.19 -3.53
N ALA A 51 9.27 -0.77 -4.78
CA ALA A 51 10.18 0.32 -5.14
C ALA A 51 9.83 1.63 -4.42
N MET A 52 8.53 1.96 -4.36
CA MET A 52 8.06 3.15 -3.69
C MET A 52 8.25 3.10 -2.17
N LEU A 53 8.12 1.92 -1.55
CA LEU A 53 8.38 1.73 -0.13
C LEU A 53 9.86 2.01 0.21
N ALA A 54 10.78 1.47 -0.61
CA ALA A 54 12.21 1.74 -0.49
C ALA A 54 12.53 3.24 -0.67
N PHE A 55 11.90 3.88 -1.65
CA PHE A 55 12.05 5.31 -1.88
C PHE A 55 11.55 6.16 -0.70
N ASN A 56 10.39 5.83 -0.13
CA ASN A 56 9.88 6.51 1.05
C ASN A 56 10.80 6.34 2.26
N ALA A 57 11.42 5.17 2.44
CA ALA A 57 12.40 4.96 3.50
C ALA A 57 13.60 5.92 3.36
N LEU A 58 14.13 6.07 2.14
CA LEU A 58 15.19 7.03 1.84
C LEU A 58 14.76 8.47 2.14
N LEU A 59 13.55 8.87 1.73
CA LEU A 59 13.03 10.21 2.00
C LEU A 59 12.81 10.49 3.48
N ILE A 60 12.35 9.50 4.25
CA ILE A 60 12.23 9.61 5.71
C ILE A 60 13.61 9.81 6.35
N THR A 61 14.62 9.04 5.93
CA THR A 61 15.99 9.21 6.40
C THR A 61 16.49 10.62 6.08
N VAL A 62 16.38 11.04 4.82
CA VAL A 62 16.79 12.38 4.37
C VAL A 62 16.05 13.47 5.14
N GLY A 63 14.73 13.35 5.32
CA GLY A 63 13.88 14.31 6.01
C GLY A 63 14.18 14.45 7.50
N THR A 64 14.79 13.45 8.14
CA THR A 64 15.18 13.51 9.56
C THR A 64 16.57 14.10 9.79
N HIS A 65 17.38 14.33 8.75
CA HIS A 65 18.71 14.93 8.88
C HIS A 65 18.75 16.28 9.62
N PRO A 66 17.80 17.22 9.44
CA PRO A 66 17.81 18.46 10.21
C PRO A 66 17.85 18.22 11.72
N VAL A 67 17.18 17.18 12.22
CA VAL A 67 17.09 16.89 13.65
C VAL A 67 18.29 16.06 14.15
N SER A 68 18.84 15.18 13.30
CA SER A 68 19.94 14.28 13.68
C SER A 68 21.34 14.78 13.34
N ALA A 69 21.44 15.85 12.52
CA ALA A 69 22.71 16.41 12.12
C ALA A 69 23.46 17.04 13.30
N SER A 70 24.79 16.98 13.24
CA SER A 70 25.65 17.59 14.25
C SER A 70 25.43 19.10 14.35
N PRO A 71 25.57 19.69 15.54
CA PRO A 71 25.49 21.14 15.73
C PRO A 71 26.44 21.88 14.79
N GLY A 72 25.93 22.89 14.10
CA GLY A 72 26.68 23.73 13.16
C GLY A 72 26.45 23.41 11.68
N ALA A 73 25.71 22.34 11.35
CA ALA A 73 25.32 22.11 9.96
C ALA A 73 24.27 23.15 9.49
N PRO A 74 24.23 23.49 8.18
CA PRO A 74 23.32 24.52 7.66
C PRO A 74 21.85 24.24 7.97
N LEU A 75 21.43 22.97 7.96
CA LEU A 75 20.05 22.56 8.25
C LEU A 75 19.85 22.00 9.67
N SER A 76 20.90 21.87 10.50
CA SER A 76 20.73 21.29 11.85
C SER A 76 19.83 22.15 12.73
N VAL A 77 18.79 21.58 13.31
CA VAL A 77 17.94 22.23 14.30
C VAL A 77 18.14 21.57 15.65
N ASP A 78 18.13 22.37 16.70
CA ASP A 78 18.19 21.88 18.07
C ASP A 78 16.83 22.07 18.74
N ALA A 79 16.36 21.05 19.45
CA ALA A 79 15.04 21.05 20.06
C ALA A 79 14.92 22.07 21.20
N ALA A 80 16.01 22.33 21.94
CA ALA A 80 15.98 23.26 23.06
C ALA A 80 15.91 24.72 22.60
N SER A 81 16.67 25.07 21.56
CA SER A 81 16.72 26.44 21.02
C SER A 81 15.66 26.71 19.95
N GLN A 82 15.27 25.72 19.15
CA GLN A 82 14.37 25.87 17.99
C GLN A 82 13.24 24.81 18.01
N PRO A 83 12.42 24.73 19.07
CA PRO A 83 11.42 23.68 19.23
C PRO A 83 10.41 23.64 18.08
N MET A 84 10.00 24.81 17.57
CA MET A 84 9.01 24.90 16.49
C MET A 84 9.55 24.38 15.15
N LEU A 85 10.82 24.63 14.82
CA LEU A 85 11.44 24.13 13.59
C LEU A 85 11.69 22.62 13.66
N THR A 86 12.01 22.11 14.85
CA THR A 86 12.12 20.67 15.11
C THR A 86 10.77 19.97 14.93
N ILE A 87 9.70 20.50 15.52
CA ILE A 87 8.34 19.96 15.35
C ILE A 87 7.92 20.02 13.88
N ALA A 88 8.15 21.14 13.20
CA ALA A 88 7.84 21.29 11.78
C ALA A 88 8.59 20.25 10.92
N SER A 89 9.87 19.98 11.21
CA SER A 89 10.66 18.95 10.52
C SER A 89 10.08 17.55 10.72
N LEU A 90 9.65 17.21 11.95
CA LEU A 90 9.03 15.91 12.24
C LEU A 90 7.68 15.77 11.54
N ILE A 91 6.86 16.83 11.54
CA ILE A 91 5.56 16.84 10.83
C ILE A 91 5.77 16.68 9.32
N ALA A 92 6.82 17.28 8.76
CA ALA A 92 7.11 17.18 7.33
C ALA A 92 7.36 15.74 6.85
N VAL A 93 7.79 14.84 7.74
CA VAL A 93 8.03 13.43 7.45
C VAL A 93 6.74 12.59 7.50
N ALA A 94 5.70 13.05 8.22
CA ALA A 94 4.46 12.30 8.42
C ALA A 94 3.75 11.85 7.13
N PRO A 95 3.70 12.65 6.04
CA PRO A 95 3.11 12.19 4.78
C PRO A 95 3.84 10.99 4.15
N PHE A 96 5.16 10.86 4.33
CA PHE A 96 5.88 9.67 3.87
C PHE A 96 5.52 8.42 4.67
N VAL A 97 5.34 8.55 5.98
CA VAL A 97 4.85 7.46 6.84
C VAL A 97 3.44 7.04 6.42
N LEU A 98 2.56 8.01 6.15
CA LEU A 98 1.21 7.75 5.65
C LEU A 98 1.24 7.07 4.28
N SER A 99 2.14 7.50 3.37
CA SER A 99 2.34 6.83 2.09
C SER A 99 2.77 5.38 2.29
N SER A 100 3.73 5.10 3.17
CA SER A 100 4.17 3.73 3.45
C SER A 100 3.05 2.89 4.03
N ALA A 101 2.18 3.45 4.87
CA ALA A 101 1.00 2.76 5.38
C ALA A 101 0.01 2.38 4.27
N TYR A 102 -0.22 3.25 3.27
CA TYR A 102 -1.05 2.91 2.11
C TYR A 102 -0.42 1.81 1.24
N LEU A 103 0.90 1.83 1.05
CA LEU A 103 1.62 0.80 0.31
C LEU A 103 1.56 -0.55 1.01
N LEU A 104 1.79 -0.60 2.33
CA LEU A 104 1.66 -1.83 3.13
C LEU A 104 0.24 -2.39 3.07
N ARG A 105 -0.78 -1.54 3.24
CA ARG A 105 -2.18 -1.97 3.03
C ARG A 105 -2.40 -2.53 1.64
N GLY A 106 -1.85 -1.87 0.61
CA GLY A 106 -1.98 -2.34 -0.78
C GLY A 106 -1.21 -3.63 -1.07
N LEU A 107 -0.20 -4.01 -0.27
CA LEU A 107 0.47 -5.31 -0.37
C LEU A 107 -0.32 -6.42 0.32
N LEU A 108 -1.02 -6.10 1.40
CA LEU A 108 -1.87 -7.04 2.15
C LEU A 108 -3.25 -7.27 1.48
N VAL A 109 -3.64 -6.39 0.55
CA VAL A 109 -4.87 -6.55 -0.25
C VAL A 109 -4.71 -7.75 -1.18
N GLY A 110 -5.44 -8.83 -0.86
CA GLY A 110 -5.37 -10.11 -1.56
C GLY A 110 -5.19 -11.31 -0.61
N GLU A 111 -4.82 -11.09 0.65
CA GLU A 111 -4.75 -12.16 1.65
C GLU A 111 -6.14 -12.62 2.14
N GLU A 112 -7.13 -11.74 2.06
CA GLU A 112 -8.51 -11.97 2.51
C GLU A 112 -9.44 -12.29 1.34
N PHE A 113 -9.40 -13.54 0.85
CA PHE A 113 -10.42 -14.02 -0.08
C PHE A 113 -11.69 -14.38 0.69
N ASP A 114 -12.73 -13.55 0.53
CA ASP A 114 -14.08 -13.89 0.97
C ASP A 114 -14.58 -15.11 0.18
N THR A 115 -14.83 -16.18 0.92
CA THR A 115 -15.17 -17.50 0.38
C THR A 115 -16.60 -17.92 0.69
N GLU A 116 -17.39 -17.01 1.26
CA GLU A 116 -18.76 -17.28 1.67
C GLU A 116 -19.68 -17.46 0.44
N GLY A 117 -20.40 -18.59 0.40
CA GLY A 117 -21.35 -18.93 -0.66
C GLY A 117 -20.72 -19.36 -2.00
N ILE A 118 -19.44 -19.73 -2.02
CA ILE A 118 -18.75 -20.23 -3.22
C ILE A 118 -19.13 -21.70 -3.53
N GLU A 119 -19.61 -22.43 -2.53
CA GLU A 119 -19.79 -23.89 -2.53
C GLU A 119 -20.91 -24.40 -3.45
N GLU A 120 -21.95 -23.60 -3.68
CA GLU A 120 -23.12 -23.98 -4.49
C GLU A 120 -23.07 -23.45 -5.93
N CYS A 121 -22.01 -22.71 -6.27
CA CYS A 121 -21.90 -22.08 -7.58
C CYS A 121 -21.49 -23.10 -8.66
N ALA A 122 -22.15 -23.03 -9.82
CA ALA A 122 -21.68 -23.70 -11.02
C ALA A 122 -20.23 -23.25 -11.37
N PRO A 123 -19.42 -24.09 -12.02
CA PRO A 123 -18.00 -23.82 -12.29
C PRO A 123 -17.75 -22.48 -13.00
N ASP A 124 -18.64 -22.08 -13.91
CA ASP A 124 -18.49 -20.83 -14.66
C ASP A 124 -18.83 -19.60 -13.81
N THR A 125 -19.83 -19.71 -12.92
CA THR A 125 -20.14 -18.67 -11.92
C THR A 125 -19.00 -18.50 -10.93
N LEU A 126 -18.39 -19.61 -10.52
CA LEU A 126 -17.21 -19.64 -9.65
C LEU A 126 -16.01 -18.91 -10.30
N ARG A 127 -15.70 -19.22 -11.57
CA ARG A 127 -14.64 -18.54 -12.34
C ARG A 127 -14.89 -17.04 -12.41
N THR A 128 -16.13 -16.63 -12.71
CA THR A 128 -16.52 -15.21 -12.81
C THR A 128 -16.35 -14.49 -11.47
N ARG A 129 -16.73 -15.10 -10.35
CA ARG A 129 -16.57 -14.49 -9.01
C ARG A 129 -15.10 -14.35 -8.62
N LEU A 130 -14.27 -15.35 -8.91
CA LEU A 130 -12.83 -15.27 -8.66
C LEU A 130 -12.18 -14.17 -9.52
N MET A 131 -12.55 -14.10 -10.79
CA MET A 131 -12.09 -13.05 -11.69
C MET A 131 -12.49 -11.66 -11.19
N ALA A 132 -13.75 -11.47 -10.80
CA ALA A 132 -14.25 -10.22 -10.25
C ALA A 132 -13.54 -9.83 -8.94
N ALA A 133 -13.25 -10.80 -8.07
CA ALA A 133 -12.48 -10.58 -6.85
C ALA A 133 -11.04 -10.13 -7.15
N PHE A 134 -10.40 -10.73 -8.15
CA PHE A 134 -9.04 -10.38 -8.57
C PHE A 134 -8.97 -9.00 -9.24
N VAL A 135 -9.93 -8.66 -10.11
CA VAL A 135 -10.03 -7.31 -10.67
C VAL A 135 -10.25 -6.28 -9.55
N ARG A 136 -11.14 -6.57 -8.60
CA ARG A 136 -11.40 -5.71 -7.44
C ARG A 136 -10.14 -5.52 -6.58
N SER A 137 -9.33 -6.56 -6.38
CA SER A 137 -8.08 -6.43 -5.61
C SER A 137 -7.12 -5.49 -6.34
N ILE A 138 -6.90 -5.67 -7.65
CA ILE A 138 -6.06 -4.79 -8.49
C ILE A 138 -6.54 -3.32 -8.45
N ASP A 139 -7.85 -3.08 -8.49
CA ASP A 139 -8.43 -1.74 -8.40
C ASP A 139 -8.13 -1.08 -7.05
N VAL A 140 -8.31 -1.82 -5.96
CA VAL A 140 -8.00 -1.34 -4.60
C VAL A 140 -6.51 -1.07 -4.45
N GLN A 141 -5.65 -1.98 -4.92
CA GLN A 141 -4.20 -1.80 -4.92
C GLN A 141 -3.79 -0.56 -5.71
N THR A 142 -4.36 -0.36 -6.90
CA THR A 142 -4.10 0.81 -7.75
C THR A 142 -4.55 2.11 -7.07
N GLY A 143 -5.72 2.11 -6.43
CA GLY A 143 -6.22 3.25 -5.67
C GLY A 143 -5.33 3.62 -4.49
N LEU A 144 -4.85 2.62 -3.74
CA LEU A 144 -3.91 2.81 -2.64
C LEU A 144 -2.55 3.32 -3.12
N LEU A 145 -2.04 2.80 -4.23
CA LEU A 145 -0.80 3.28 -4.85
C LEU A 145 -0.92 4.76 -5.26
N ARG A 146 -2.04 5.17 -5.87
CA ARG A 146 -2.27 6.59 -6.21
C ARG A 146 -2.27 7.49 -4.98
N ARG A 147 -2.92 7.05 -3.89
CA ARG A 147 -2.94 7.80 -2.62
C ARG A 147 -1.55 7.88 -1.98
N ALA A 148 -0.81 6.77 -2.03
CA ALA A 148 0.58 6.74 -1.59
C ALA A 148 1.41 7.78 -2.36
N VAL A 149 1.35 7.79 -3.69
CA VAL A 149 2.08 8.75 -4.53
C VAL A 149 1.73 10.19 -4.16
N GLY A 150 0.43 10.49 -4.00
CA GLY A 150 0.00 11.82 -3.56
C GLY A 150 0.58 12.23 -2.20
N ALA A 151 0.58 11.33 -1.22
CA ALA A 151 1.13 11.57 0.10
C ALA A 151 2.66 11.77 0.06
N THR A 152 3.40 10.99 -0.75
CA THR A 152 4.85 11.19 -0.94
C THR A 152 5.17 12.53 -1.59
N VAL A 153 4.43 12.92 -2.63
CA VAL A 153 4.63 14.23 -3.27
C VAL A 153 4.36 15.36 -2.27
N ALA A 154 3.26 15.28 -1.51
CA ALA A 154 2.95 16.25 -0.46
C ALA A 154 4.04 16.32 0.61
N GLY A 155 4.56 15.17 1.06
CA GLY A 155 5.68 15.10 2.00
C GLY A 155 6.95 15.76 1.44
N GLY A 156 7.27 15.52 0.17
CA GLY A 156 8.42 16.14 -0.50
C GLY A 156 8.33 17.66 -0.53
N VAL A 157 7.18 18.20 -0.95
CA VAL A 157 6.93 19.65 -0.97
C VAL A 157 7.02 20.24 0.44
N LEU A 158 6.38 19.60 1.42
CA LEU A 158 6.39 20.05 2.81
C LEU A 158 7.80 20.03 3.41
N THR A 159 8.58 18.98 3.14
CA THR A 159 9.98 18.86 3.60
C THR A 159 10.83 19.99 3.04
N VAL A 160 10.74 20.26 1.73
CA VAL A 160 11.47 21.36 1.10
C VAL A 160 11.06 22.71 1.68
N ALA A 161 9.76 22.93 1.91
CA ALA A 161 9.27 24.17 2.51
C ALA A 161 9.82 24.39 3.93
N VAL A 162 9.85 23.32 4.76
CA VAL A 162 10.43 23.40 6.11
C VAL A 162 11.94 23.63 6.06
N TRP A 163 12.66 22.99 5.14
CA TRP A 163 14.10 23.25 4.98
C TRP A 163 14.38 24.69 4.57
N ALA A 164 13.59 25.23 3.63
CA ALA A 164 13.70 26.64 3.24
C ALA A 164 13.43 27.57 4.43
N TRP A 165 12.45 27.24 5.28
CA TRP A 165 12.20 27.99 6.52
C TRP A 165 13.39 27.90 7.47
N ILE A 166 13.95 26.72 7.73
CA ILE A 166 15.13 26.57 8.60
C ILE A 166 16.30 27.43 8.09
N LEU A 167 16.56 27.40 6.78
CA LEU A 167 17.62 28.23 6.19
C LEU A 167 17.32 29.72 6.32
N ALA A 168 16.09 30.15 6.03
CA ALA A 168 15.70 31.55 6.13
C ALA A 168 15.81 32.05 7.58
N ALA A 169 15.36 31.26 8.56
CA ALA A 169 15.50 31.60 9.97
C ALA A 169 16.97 31.83 10.32
N LYS A 170 17.86 30.90 9.97
CA LYS A 170 19.29 31.02 10.27
C LYS A 170 20.02 32.17 9.55
N ILE A 171 19.57 32.53 8.35
CA ILE A 171 20.16 33.64 7.59
C ILE A 171 19.72 34.99 8.18
N ILE A 172 18.49 35.07 8.70
CA ILE A 172 17.89 36.32 9.18
C ILE A 172 18.18 36.57 10.67
N GLY A 173 18.35 35.53 11.49
CA GLY A 173 18.69 35.62 12.91
C GLY A 173 17.78 34.77 13.79
#